data_AF-A0A4Q5X7B1-F1
#
_entry.id   AF-A0A4Q5X7B1-F1
#
_cell.length_a   1.000
_cell.length_b   1.000
_cell.length_c   1.000
_cell.angle_alpha   90.00
_cell.angle_beta   90.00
_cell.angle_gamma   90.00
#
_symmetry.space_group_name_H-M   'P 1'
#
loop_
_entity.id
_entity.type
_entity.pdbx_description
1 polymer ?
#
loop_
_entity_poly.entity_id
_entity_poly.type
_entity_poly.pdbx_seq_one_letter_code
_entity_poly.pdbx_strand_id
1 'polypeptide(L)'
;MKALRVLRYVALAAGLAYALPTACGSGGIVGGDCREGDCSAAAATSGGGKTGKPTGGSSGTDGGSSPGEAGNGAAAAQGGEGELPDGGFFDSPVDGDPDAMAPLECLPPHDSPSHCGDCDTRCVVPTPLCAPDGNGSFECVPRCVLPLVECQGQCVDPDSFKSDPDNCGACGKECPSEICQDGMCRGAGFGNVALICSDFNSADAVSAWAILLGNAIFLPATNPVHVLAYTRGATTAAVNRVNTVIGWAGEKRGRTVEITEAKTVDSVTQKLNIDDFQVLLIHDLDRASPGDPAAAATTWESSSTLTSFARAGGVVVVLDGGDGVQEMHELINAGNLLDPSGNTSITGQTDMTDGFVWNNAPADVLGVNVFEPFRGTSHTCTFDTNATPSSDLIFVLSDDEENGSGAPVAIHRVIVP
;
A
#
# COMPACT_ATOMS: atom_id res chain seq x y z
N MET A 1 36.22 -66.32 -1.51
CA MET A 1 35.47 -66.99 -0.41
C MET A 1 35.64 -66.16 0.85
N LYS A 2 34.54 -65.86 1.57
CA LYS A 2 34.49 -65.23 2.92
C LYS A 2 35.03 -63.78 2.99
N ALA A 3 34.37 -62.81 3.64
CA ALA A 3 33.03 -62.80 4.23
C ALA A 3 32.47 -61.36 4.28
N LEU A 4 31.16 -61.21 4.04
CA LEU A 4 30.45 -59.95 4.31
C LEU A 4 30.36 -59.70 5.82
N ARG A 5 30.49 -58.45 6.26
CA ARG A 5 29.96 -57.98 7.55
C ARG A 5 28.82 -56.99 7.29
N VAL A 6 27.61 -57.46 7.49
CA VAL A 6 26.40 -56.64 7.60
C VAL A 6 26.42 -55.97 8.97
N LEU A 7 26.33 -54.64 9.02
CA LEU A 7 25.92 -53.94 10.24
C LEU A 7 24.51 -53.40 10.05
N ARG A 8 23.59 -53.88 10.89
CA ARG A 8 22.23 -53.36 11.01
C ARG A 8 22.28 -52.15 11.96
N TYR A 9 21.73 -51.01 11.55
CA TYR A 9 21.26 -50.02 12.52
C TYR A 9 19.74 -50.10 12.62
N VAL A 10 19.27 -50.19 13.87
CA VAL A 10 17.87 -50.41 14.23
C VAL A 10 17.17 -49.07 14.35
N ALA A 11 16.00 -48.94 13.72
CA ALA A 11 15.14 -47.78 13.90
C ALA A 11 14.60 -47.76 15.34
N LEU A 12 14.76 -46.64 16.03
CA LEU A 12 14.13 -46.35 17.31
C LEU A 12 13.24 -45.11 17.15
N ALA A 13 12.01 -45.34 16.70
CA ALA A 13 10.98 -44.32 16.65
C ALA A 13 10.39 -44.15 18.06
N ALA A 14 10.84 -43.11 18.77
CA ALA A 14 10.20 -42.66 20.01
C ALA A 14 9.21 -41.54 19.68
N GLY A 15 7.92 -41.88 19.63
CA GLY A 15 6.87 -40.89 19.41
C GLY A 15 6.63 -40.05 20.66
N LEU A 16 7.06 -38.80 20.66
CA LEU A 16 6.51 -37.78 21.56
C LEU A 16 5.33 -37.10 20.87
N ALA A 17 4.12 -37.44 21.30
CA ALA A 17 2.92 -36.72 20.92
C ALA A 17 2.83 -35.42 21.75
N TYR A 18 3.34 -34.31 21.21
CA TYR A 18 3.04 -32.99 21.75
C TYR A 18 1.61 -32.60 21.36
N ALA A 19 0.74 -32.45 22.35
CA ALA A 19 -0.57 -31.84 22.15
C ALA A 19 -0.39 -30.32 21.98
N LEU A 20 -0.49 -29.83 20.75
CA LEU A 20 -0.57 -28.40 20.47
C LEU A 20 -1.99 -27.90 20.82
N PRO A 21 -2.14 -26.79 21.57
CA PRO A 21 -3.44 -26.17 21.76
C PRO A 21 -3.93 -25.57 20.44
N THR A 22 -5.13 -25.99 20.01
CA THR A 22 -5.82 -25.42 18.85
C THR A 22 -6.31 -24.01 19.17
N ALA A 23 -5.55 -22.98 18.78
CA ALA A 23 -6.01 -21.60 18.75
C ALA A 23 -6.58 -21.27 17.36
N CYS A 24 -7.91 -21.41 17.21
CA CYS A 24 -8.61 -20.72 16.12
C CYS A 24 -8.71 -19.23 16.48
N GLY A 25 -8.24 -18.37 15.58
CA GLY A 25 -8.19 -16.92 15.78
C GLY A 25 -7.98 -16.18 14.46
N SER A 26 -8.82 -16.48 13.47
CA SER A 26 -8.83 -15.77 12.18
C SER A 26 -9.34 -14.35 12.39
N GLY A 27 -8.46 -13.35 12.31
CA GLY A 27 -8.82 -11.94 12.42
C GLY A 27 -7.68 -11.09 12.99
N GLY A 28 -6.73 -10.72 12.14
CA GLY A 28 -5.77 -9.67 12.47
C GLY A 28 -6.48 -8.32 12.48
N ILE A 29 -6.75 -7.78 13.66
CA ILE A 29 -7.06 -6.36 13.86
C ILE A 29 -5.94 -5.77 14.70
N VAL A 30 -5.12 -4.94 14.06
CA VAL A 30 -4.19 -4.02 14.74
C VAL A 30 -4.96 -2.72 15.00
N GLY A 31 -4.94 -2.23 16.23
CA GLY A 31 -5.62 -1.00 16.62
C GLY A 31 -6.88 -1.24 17.47
N GLY A 32 -6.70 -1.24 18.79
CA GLY A 32 -7.80 -1.22 19.76
C GLY A 32 -7.32 -0.57 21.06
N ASP A 33 -7.88 0.60 21.39
CA ASP A 33 -7.52 1.33 22.61
C ASP A 33 -7.89 0.55 23.89
N CYS A 34 -6.89 0.29 24.73
CA CYS A 34 -7.12 -0.19 26.10
C CYS A 34 -7.68 0.94 26.98
N ARG A 35 -9.00 1.15 26.94
CA ARG A 35 -9.70 2.07 27.84
C ARG A 35 -10.46 1.30 28.94
N GLU A 36 -10.08 1.61 30.19
CA GLU A 36 -10.76 1.25 31.45
C GLU A 36 -10.80 -0.25 31.85
N GLY A 37 -9.89 -0.66 32.74
CA GLY A 37 -10.11 -1.84 33.63
C GLY A 37 -8.92 -2.78 33.87
N ASP A 38 -8.02 -2.40 34.79
CA ASP A 38 -7.06 -3.27 35.51
C ASP A 38 -6.20 -4.30 34.73
N CYS A 39 -4.93 -3.91 34.52
CA CYS A 39 -3.79 -4.83 34.59
C CYS A 39 -2.78 -4.28 35.61
N SER A 40 -2.87 -4.72 36.86
CA SER A 40 -1.98 -4.27 37.95
C SER A 40 -0.69 -5.08 38.00
N ALA A 41 0.40 -4.52 37.45
CA ALA A 41 1.76 -4.99 37.70
C ALA A 41 2.32 -4.37 38.99
N ALA A 42 2.99 -5.19 39.81
CA ALA A 42 3.43 -4.81 41.15
C ALA A 42 4.56 -3.77 41.15
N ALA A 43 4.53 -2.87 42.14
CA ALA A 43 5.54 -1.82 42.30
C ALA A 43 6.91 -2.35 42.76
N ALA A 44 7.98 -1.83 42.16
CA ALA A 44 9.33 -1.84 42.71
C ALA A 44 9.82 -0.39 42.84
N THR A 45 10.10 0.05 44.08
CA THR A 45 10.40 1.46 44.42
C THR A 45 11.88 1.70 44.69
N SER A 46 12.53 2.56 43.90
CA SER A 46 13.64 3.46 44.29
C SER A 46 14.12 4.28 43.07
N GLY A 47 14.53 5.54 43.14
CA GLY A 47 14.48 6.51 44.24
C GLY A 47 15.36 7.76 43.99
N GLY A 48 14.74 8.93 43.82
CA GLY A 48 15.39 10.25 43.75
C GLY A 48 15.95 10.64 42.36
N GLY A 49 15.90 11.90 41.88
CA GLY A 49 15.19 13.09 42.38
C GLY A 49 16.01 14.40 42.26
N LYS A 50 15.46 15.43 41.59
CA LYS A 50 15.51 16.88 41.97
C LYS A 50 15.04 17.86 40.85
N THR A 51 13.89 18.49 41.10
CA THR A 51 13.59 19.94 40.97
C THR A 51 14.17 20.79 39.83
N GLY A 52 13.28 21.41 39.01
CA GLY A 52 13.65 22.47 38.05
C GLY A 52 12.50 23.19 37.31
N LYS A 53 11.69 24.00 38.02
CA LYS A 53 10.82 25.10 37.50
C LYS A 53 10.98 26.29 38.49
N PRO A 54 10.70 27.58 38.18
CA PRO A 54 9.84 28.18 37.14
C PRO A 54 10.67 29.03 36.14
N THR A 55 10.21 29.92 35.25
CA THR A 55 9.10 30.91 35.09
C THR A 55 8.86 31.10 33.57
N GLY A 56 7.72 31.51 33.00
CA GLY A 56 6.89 32.71 33.26
C GLY A 56 7.04 33.68 32.06
N GLY A 57 5.94 34.14 31.46
CA GLY A 57 5.97 35.03 30.28
C GLY A 57 4.59 35.16 29.61
N SER A 58 3.94 36.31 29.79
CA SER A 58 2.59 36.65 29.32
C SER A 58 2.57 38.07 28.71
N SER A 59 1.50 38.43 27.99
CA SER A 59 1.28 39.68 27.20
C SER A 59 2.16 39.83 25.95
N GLY A 60 1.80 40.54 24.86
CA GLY A 60 0.59 41.30 24.47
C GLY A 60 0.59 41.50 22.93
N THR A 61 -0.25 42.30 22.25
CA THR A 61 -1.41 43.13 22.63
C THR A 61 -2.14 43.61 21.35
N ASP A 62 -3.47 43.75 21.41
CA ASP A 62 -4.40 44.66 20.71
C ASP A 62 -4.05 45.36 19.36
N GLY A 63 -5.06 45.46 18.47
CA GLY A 63 -5.32 46.69 17.70
C GLY A 63 -5.76 46.53 16.24
N GLY A 64 -6.91 47.12 15.86
CA GLY A 64 -7.23 47.43 14.46
C GLY A 64 -8.71 47.30 14.06
N SER A 65 -9.54 48.31 14.35
CA SER A 65 -10.92 48.39 13.85
C SER A 65 -11.08 49.42 12.72
N SER A 66 -11.73 49.02 11.63
CA SER A 66 -12.54 49.87 10.73
C SER A 66 -11.80 50.95 9.88
N PRO A 67 -12.49 51.67 8.97
CA PRO A 67 -13.24 51.14 7.82
C PRO A 67 -12.98 51.95 6.51
N GLY A 68 -13.59 51.54 5.39
CA GLY A 68 -14.13 52.52 4.42
C GLY A 68 -13.89 52.31 2.93
N GLU A 69 -14.87 52.84 2.16
CA GLU A 69 -14.82 53.32 0.78
C GLU A 69 -14.57 52.31 -0.37
N ALA A 70 -15.08 52.48 -1.60
CA ALA A 70 -16.28 53.10 -2.20
C ALA A 70 -16.07 53.14 -3.74
N GLY A 71 -17.16 52.96 -4.51
CA GLY A 71 -17.20 53.22 -5.96
C GLY A 71 -16.86 52.03 -6.89
N ASN A 72 -17.28 52.01 -8.16
CA ASN A 72 -18.22 52.90 -8.86
C ASN A 72 -18.71 52.29 -10.20
N GLY A 73 -20.00 52.47 -10.51
CA GLY A 73 -20.52 52.89 -11.84
C GLY A 73 -20.51 51.96 -13.09
N ALA A 74 -21.72 51.59 -13.55
CA ALA A 74 -22.23 51.69 -14.93
C ALA A 74 -23.74 51.28 -14.90
N ALA A 75 -24.75 52.08 -15.25
CA ALA A 75 -25.08 52.72 -16.54
C ALA A 75 -25.31 51.71 -17.69
N ALA A 76 -26.34 51.80 -18.55
CA ALA A 76 -27.64 52.47 -18.51
C ALA A 76 -28.48 51.95 -19.72
N ALA A 77 -29.81 51.76 -19.58
CA ALA A 77 -30.70 51.56 -20.73
C ALA A 77 -32.12 52.06 -20.42
N GLN A 78 -32.69 52.86 -21.33
CA GLN A 78 -34.04 53.41 -21.24
C GLN A 78 -35.00 52.70 -22.21
N GLY A 79 -36.30 52.79 -21.91
CA GLY A 79 -37.33 52.93 -22.94
C GLY A 79 -38.24 51.71 -23.15
N GLY A 80 -39.55 51.92 -23.03
CA GLY A 80 -40.55 50.90 -23.36
C GLY A 80 -41.91 51.06 -22.69
N GLU A 81 -42.45 52.28 -22.57
CA GLU A 81 -43.85 52.47 -22.15
C GLU A 81 -44.77 51.95 -23.28
N GLY A 82 -45.43 50.81 -23.06
CA GLY A 82 -46.30 50.16 -24.04
C GLY A 82 -47.72 49.98 -23.52
N GLU A 83 -48.61 50.92 -23.86
CA GLU A 83 -50.06 50.79 -23.66
C GLU A 83 -50.68 49.71 -24.56
N LEU A 84 -51.95 49.36 -24.25
CA LEU A 84 -52.93 48.49 -24.93
C LEU A 84 -53.20 47.13 -24.23
N PRO A 85 -54.43 46.60 -24.29
CA PRO A 85 -55.71 47.31 -24.12
C PRO A 85 -56.68 46.59 -23.16
N ASP A 86 -57.67 47.32 -22.63
CA ASP A 86 -58.69 46.77 -21.73
C ASP A 86 -59.61 45.76 -22.44
N GLY A 87 -59.37 44.47 -22.20
CA GLY A 87 -60.17 43.35 -22.71
C GLY A 87 -60.93 42.63 -21.60
N GLY A 88 -62.03 43.20 -21.12
CA GLY A 88 -62.85 42.57 -20.09
C GLY A 88 -63.72 41.42 -20.64
N PHE A 89 -63.59 40.24 -20.06
CA PHE A 89 -64.61 39.17 -20.08
C PHE A 89 -64.33 38.21 -18.90
N PHE A 90 -65.33 38.02 -18.04
CA PHE A 90 -65.70 36.80 -17.29
C PHE A 90 -66.46 37.18 -16.01
N ASP A 91 -67.74 37.51 -16.18
CA ASP A 91 -68.70 37.53 -15.07
C ASP A 91 -69.30 36.12 -14.86
N SER A 92 -69.23 35.67 -13.61
CA SER A 92 -70.08 34.65 -12.97
C SER A 92 -69.88 33.15 -13.30
N PRO A 93 -70.26 32.23 -12.38
CA PRO A 93 -70.70 32.44 -10.99
C PRO A 93 -69.79 31.80 -9.92
N VAL A 94 -69.91 32.31 -8.70
CA VAL A 94 -69.41 31.68 -7.48
C VAL A 94 -70.31 30.48 -7.14
N ASP A 95 -69.80 29.27 -7.32
CA ASP A 95 -70.27 28.10 -6.56
C ASP A 95 -69.31 27.88 -5.37
N GLY A 96 -69.87 27.90 -4.16
CA GLY A 96 -69.09 28.00 -2.93
C GLY A 96 -68.63 26.65 -2.40
N ASP A 97 -67.47 26.18 -2.83
CA ASP A 97 -66.71 25.12 -2.15
C ASP A 97 -65.48 25.73 -1.45
N PRO A 98 -65.50 25.90 -0.11
CA PRO A 98 -64.43 26.58 0.62
C PRO A 98 -63.16 25.74 0.83
N ASP A 99 -63.16 24.45 0.46
CA ASP A 99 -62.06 23.51 0.77
C ASP A 99 -61.16 23.19 -0.45
N ALA A 100 -61.35 23.87 -1.60
CA ALA A 100 -60.61 23.63 -2.84
C ALA A 100 -59.83 24.86 -3.35
N MET A 101 -59.12 25.58 -2.45
CA MET A 101 -57.96 26.36 -2.90
C MET A 101 -56.88 25.39 -3.36
N ALA A 102 -56.88 25.04 -4.66
CA ALA A 102 -55.74 24.40 -5.29
C ALA A 102 -54.49 25.24 -4.95
N PRO A 103 -53.42 24.64 -4.37
CA PRO A 103 -52.29 25.41 -3.88
C PRO A 103 -51.70 26.24 -5.00
N LEU A 104 -51.49 27.52 -4.73
CA LEU A 104 -51.08 28.55 -5.69
C LEU A 104 -49.64 28.36 -6.23
N GLU A 105 -49.04 27.21 -5.94
CA GLU A 105 -47.65 26.82 -6.21
C GLU A 105 -47.48 26.19 -7.61
N CYS A 106 -48.57 25.87 -8.32
CA CYS A 106 -48.49 25.33 -9.69
C CYS A 106 -49.21 26.18 -10.74
N LEU A 107 -48.54 27.27 -11.16
CA LEU A 107 -48.85 27.99 -12.40
C LEU A 107 -47.74 27.71 -13.43
N PRO A 108 -48.04 27.66 -14.74
CA PRO A 108 -47.01 27.62 -15.79
C PRO A 108 -46.00 28.77 -15.61
N PRO A 109 -44.70 28.57 -15.94
CA PRO A 109 -44.24 27.75 -17.08
C PRO A 109 -43.80 26.30 -16.78
N HIS A 110 -43.86 25.81 -15.54
CA HIS A 110 -43.36 24.47 -15.15
C HIS A 110 -41.88 24.23 -15.51
N ASP A 111 -41.03 25.24 -15.28
CA ASP A 111 -39.58 25.24 -15.55
C ASP A 111 -38.73 24.92 -14.30
N SER A 112 -39.38 24.54 -13.20
CA SER A 112 -38.73 24.32 -11.91
C SER A 112 -38.51 22.83 -11.63
N PRO A 113 -37.41 22.42 -10.96
CA PRO A 113 -37.20 21.01 -10.58
C PRO A 113 -38.30 20.41 -9.68
N SER A 114 -39.15 21.21 -9.04
CA SER A 114 -40.27 20.73 -8.21
C SER A 114 -41.60 20.59 -8.96
N HIS A 115 -41.71 21.19 -10.15
CA HIS A 115 -42.87 21.19 -11.04
C HIS A 115 -42.36 21.30 -12.48
N CYS A 116 -41.78 20.22 -13.02
CA CYS A 116 -41.11 20.24 -14.32
C CYS A 116 -42.01 19.63 -15.40
N GLY A 117 -42.39 20.42 -16.40
CA GLY A 117 -43.35 20.03 -17.44
C GLY A 117 -44.82 19.96 -16.97
N ASP A 118 -45.06 19.52 -15.73
CA ASP A 118 -46.36 19.51 -15.06
C ASP A 118 -46.26 19.84 -13.55
N CYS A 119 -47.38 19.77 -12.82
CA CYS A 119 -47.48 20.11 -11.40
C CYS A 119 -46.91 19.08 -10.42
N ASP A 120 -46.89 17.81 -10.79
CA ASP A 120 -46.59 16.70 -9.89
C ASP A 120 -45.18 16.11 -10.16
N THR A 121 -44.63 16.36 -11.35
CA THR A 121 -43.31 15.92 -11.78
C THR A 121 -42.20 16.69 -11.05
N ARG A 122 -41.52 15.96 -10.16
CA ARG A 122 -40.33 16.41 -9.44
C ARG A 122 -39.08 15.74 -10.02
N CYS A 123 -38.13 16.55 -10.48
CA CYS A 123 -36.85 16.09 -10.96
C CYS A 123 -36.01 15.54 -9.82
N VAL A 124 -35.65 14.26 -9.92
CA VAL A 124 -34.85 13.51 -8.94
C VAL A 124 -33.70 12.80 -9.66
N VAL A 125 -32.67 12.40 -8.93
CA VAL A 125 -31.53 11.65 -9.47
C VAL A 125 -32.03 10.41 -10.24
N PRO A 126 -31.58 10.14 -11.49
CA PRO A 126 -30.42 10.73 -12.17
C PRO A 126 -30.69 11.99 -13.00
N THR A 127 -31.91 12.51 -13.02
CA THR A 127 -32.33 13.68 -13.82
C THR A 127 -32.79 14.86 -12.96
N PRO A 128 -31.88 15.53 -12.23
CA PRO A 128 -32.25 16.56 -11.24
C PRO A 128 -32.53 17.95 -11.83
N LEU A 129 -32.28 18.17 -13.13
CA LEU A 129 -32.46 19.48 -13.77
C LEU A 129 -33.74 19.50 -14.60
N CYS A 130 -34.45 20.63 -14.63
CA CYS A 130 -35.56 20.86 -15.54
C CYS A 130 -35.05 21.65 -16.76
N ALA A 131 -35.31 21.18 -17.98
CA ALA A 131 -34.85 21.84 -19.21
C ALA A 131 -35.86 21.69 -20.37
N PRO A 132 -35.86 22.59 -21.38
CA PRO A 132 -36.81 22.53 -22.49
C PRO A 132 -36.61 21.30 -23.39
N ASP A 133 -37.72 20.64 -23.76
CA ASP A 133 -37.73 19.43 -24.61
C ASP A 133 -37.63 19.70 -26.13
N GLY A 134 -37.66 20.99 -26.52
CA GLY A 134 -37.67 21.44 -27.92
C GLY A 134 -39.07 21.53 -28.56
N ASN A 135 -40.11 20.99 -27.94
CA ASN A 135 -41.51 21.14 -28.36
C ASN A 135 -42.24 22.29 -27.63
N GLY A 136 -41.56 22.95 -26.70
CA GLY A 136 -42.13 24.00 -25.85
C GLY A 136 -42.65 23.49 -24.50
N SER A 137 -42.33 22.24 -24.13
CA SER A 137 -42.47 21.70 -22.79
C SER A 137 -41.13 21.71 -22.07
N PHE A 138 -41.13 21.30 -20.80
CA PHE A 138 -39.93 21.01 -20.03
C PHE A 138 -39.91 19.53 -19.64
N GLU A 139 -38.71 18.96 -19.56
CA GLU A 139 -38.47 17.59 -19.08
C GLU A 139 -37.33 17.56 -18.06
N CYS A 140 -37.32 16.53 -17.21
CA CYS A 140 -36.23 16.30 -16.27
C CYS A 140 -35.03 15.68 -17.01
N VAL A 141 -33.94 16.44 -17.14
CA VAL A 141 -32.70 16.04 -17.82
C VAL A 141 -31.58 15.70 -16.83
N PRO A 142 -30.64 14.82 -17.21
CA PRO A 142 -29.45 14.55 -16.41
C PRO A 142 -28.58 15.81 -16.29
N ARG A 143 -27.82 15.91 -15.20
CA ARG A 143 -26.91 17.04 -14.97
C ARG A 143 -25.77 17.11 -15.98
N CYS A 144 -25.47 15.98 -16.62
CA CYS A 144 -24.42 15.79 -17.59
C CYS A 144 -24.98 15.25 -18.91
N VAL A 145 -24.48 15.78 -20.02
CA VAL A 145 -24.83 15.28 -21.36
C VAL A 145 -24.07 13.98 -21.61
N LEU A 146 -24.80 12.94 -22.03
CA LEU A 146 -24.19 11.64 -22.37
C LEU A 146 -23.09 11.80 -23.43
N PRO A 147 -21.96 11.08 -23.33
CA PRO A 147 -21.71 9.95 -22.43
C PRO A 147 -21.23 10.32 -21.01
N LEU A 148 -21.07 11.62 -20.69
CA LEU A 148 -20.54 12.04 -19.40
C LEU A 148 -21.48 11.68 -18.25
N VAL A 149 -20.90 11.33 -17.10
CA VAL A 149 -21.62 11.00 -15.86
C VAL A 149 -21.38 12.08 -14.82
N GLU A 150 -22.39 12.34 -13.97
CA GLU A 150 -22.21 13.25 -12.85
C GLU A 150 -21.30 12.61 -11.79
N CYS A 151 -20.22 13.29 -11.46
CA CYS A 151 -19.34 12.93 -10.38
C CYS A 151 -18.95 14.13 -9.52
N GLN A 152 -19.26 14.08 -8.23
CA GLN A 152 -19.00 15.15 -7.26
C GLN A 152 -19.44 16.56 -7.74
N GLY A 153 -20.53 16.62 -8.51
CA GLY A 153 -21.06 17.86 -9.10
C GLY A 153 -20.37 18.34 -10.39
N GLN A 154 -19.37 17.62 -10.90
CA GLN A 154 -18.76 17.80 -12.22
C GLN A 154 -19.27 16.73 -13.20
N CYS A 155 -19.00 16.91 -14.50
CA CYS A 155 -19.31 15.92 -15.53
C CYS A 155 -18.02 15.27 -16.02
N VAL A 156 -17.85 13.99 -15.70
CA VAL A 156 -16.62 13.23 -15.95
C VAL A 156 -16.90 12.16 -17.00
N ASP A 157 -15.88 11.83 -17.79
CA ASP A 157 -15.95 10.75 -18.78
C ASP A 157 -15.89 9.39 -18.05
N PRO A 158 -16.91 8.51 -18.15
CA PRO A 158 -16.87 7.20 -17.50
C PRO A 158 -15.73 6.29 -18.01
N ASP A 159 -15.09 6.58 -19.15
CA ASP A 159 -13.88 5.88 -19.56
C ASP A 159 -12.65 6.25 -18.71
N SER A 160 -12.58 7.44 -18.09
CA SER A 160 -11.46 7.82 -17.20
C SER A 160 -11.44 6.99 -15.91
N PHE A 161 -12.59 6.51 -15.47
CA PHE A 161 -12.75 5.65 -14.28
C PHE A 161 -11.96 4.34 -14.39
N LYS A 162 -11.43 3.97 -15.56
CA LYS A 162 -10.58 2.78 -15.74
C LYS A 162 -9.17 2.94 -15.16
N SER A 163 -8.69 4.18 -15.02
CA SER A 163 -7.33 4.51 -14.59
C SER A 163 -7.25 5.63 -13.54
N ASP A 164 -8.36 6.29 -13.23
CA ASP A 164 -8.46 7.34 -12.21
C ASP A 164 -8.51 6.73 -10.80
N PRO A 165 -7.49 6.96 -9.93
CA PRO A 165 -7.47 6.44 -8.56
C PRO A 165 -8.62 6.95 -7.68
N ASP A 166 -9.11 8.17 -7.92
CA ASP A 166 -10.13 8.83 -7.09
C ASP A 166 -11.56 8.37 -7.46
N ASN A 167 -11.71 7.79 -8.66
CA ASN A 167 -13.01 7.45 -9.27
C ASN A 167 -13.01 6.04 -9.90
N CYS A 168 -12.31 5.08 -9.26
CA CYS A 168 -11.97 3.84 -9.93
C CYS A 168 -13.15 2.89 -10.16
N GLY A 169 -13.58 2.78 -11.41
CA GLY A 169 -14.75 2.04 -11.88
C GLY A 169 -16.10 2.68 -11.51
N ALA A 170 -16.10 3.71 -10.66
CA ALA A 170 -17.27 4.47 -10.27
C ALA A 170 -16.84 5.79 -9.62
N CYS A 171 -17.64 6.84 -9.79
CA CYS A 171 -17.42 8.13 -9.13
C CYS A 171 -17.21 8.00 -7.61
N GLY A 172 -16.18 8.67 -7.08
CA GLY A 172 -15.88 8.71 -5.65
C GLY A 172 -15.45 7.36 -5.05
N LYS A 173 -15.13 6.38 -5.88
CA LYS A 173 -14.51 5.11 -5.46
C LYS A 173 -12.99 5.27 -5.48
N GLU A 174 -12.52 6.02 -4.48
CA GLU A 174 -11.10 6.21 -4.20
C GLU A 174 -10.44 4.87 -3.86
N CYS A 175 -9.28 4.62 -4.45
CA CYS A 175 -8.49 3.42 -4.18
C CYS A 175 -7.53 3.66 -3.01
N PRO A 176 -7.59 2.85 -1.93
CA PRO A 176 -6.68 2.99 -0.80
C PRO A 176 -5.19 2.90 -1.14
N SER A 177 -4.83 2.36 -2.31
CA SER A 177 -3.46 2.20 -2.82
C SER A 177 -3.03 3.22 -3.88
N GLU A 178 -3.89 4.21 -4.16
CA GLU A 178 -3.74 5.13 -5.30
C GLU A 178 -3.65 4.43 -6.69
N ILE A 179 -3.95 3.12 -6.79
CA ILE A 179 -3.84 2.35 -8.04
C ILE A 179 -5.22 1.89 -8.53
N CYS A 180 -5.66 2.50 -9.62
CA CYS A 180 -6.80 2.05 -10.41
C CYS A 180 -6.34 1.34 -11.70
N GLN A 181 -6.84 0.13 -11.93
CA GLN A 181 -6.55 -0.63 -13.15
C GLN A 181 -7.83 -1.33 -13.64
N ASP A 182 -8.22 -1.02 -14.88
CA ASP A 182 -9.45 -1.48 -15.53
C ASP A 182 -10.73 -1.25 -14.70
N GLY A 183 -10.75 -0.16 -13.92
CA GLY A 183 -11.87 0.21 -13.04
C GLY A 183 -11.94 -0.58 -11.73
N MET A 184 -10.87 -1.29 -11.39
CA MET A 184 -10.73 -2.00 -10.12
C MET A 184 -9.57 -1.42 -9.31
N CYS A 185 -9.85 -1.06 -8.06
CA CYS A 185 -8.81 -0.70 -7.11
C CYS A 185 -7.95 -1.92 -6.82
N ARG A 186 -6.64 -1.75 -7.00
CA ARG A 186 -5.64 -2.76 -6.64
C ARG A 186 -5.02 -2.40 -5.28
N GLY A 187 -4.00 -3.11 -4.83
CA GLY A 187 -3.22 -2.72 -3.64
C GLY A 187 -3.96 -2.66 -2.29
N ALA A 188 -5.06 -3.38 -2.10
CA ALA A 188 -5.77 -3.42 -0.82
C ALA A 188 -5.01 -4.13 0.33
N GLY A 189 -3.74 -4.50 0.13
CA GLY A 189 -2.87 -5.12 1.13
C GLY A 189 -1.52 -4.42 1.15
N PHE A 190 -0.88 -4.41 2.32
CA PHE A 190 0.44 -3.81 2.51
C PHE A 190 1.47 -4.44 1.56
N GLY A 191 2.23 -3.58 0.87
CA GLY A 191 3.47 -3.97 0.20
C GLY A 191 4.55 -4.31 1.20
N ASN A 192 5.57 -5.06 0.78
CA ASN A 192 6.66 -5.44 1.67
C ASN A 192 8.00 -5.41 0.93
N VAL A 193 9.05 -4.92 1.57
CA VAL A 193 10.43 -5.01 1.09
C VAL A 193 11.24 -5.81 2.11
N ALA A 194 11.88 -6.88 1.67
CA ALA A 194 12.76 -7.70 2.47
C ALA A 194 14.19 -7.61 1.91
N LEU A 195 15.11 -7.04 2.67
CA LEU A 195 16.54 -7.01 2.35
C LEU A 195 17.25 -8.05 3.22
N ILE A 196 18.03 -8.96 2.63
CA ILE A 196 18.67 -10.06 3.36
C ILE A 196 20.15 -10.16 2.98
N CYS A 197 21.03 -9.84 3.94
CA CYS A 197 22.49 -9.81 3.77
C CYS A 197 23.10 -11.20 4.06
N SER A 198 22.88 -12.17 3.17
CA SER A 198 23.44 -13.51 3.28
C SER A 198 23.63 -14.22 1.95
N ASP A 199 24.77 -14.89 1.79
CA ASP A 199 25.03 -15.81 0.68
C ASP A 199 24.10 -17.04 0.74
N PHE A 200 23.14 -17.09 -0.17
CA PHE A 200 22.24 -18.24 -0.32
C PHE A 200 22.82 -19.41 -1.12
N ASN A 201 23.99 -19.29 -1.76
CA ASN A 201 24.69 -20.39 -2.43
C ASN A 201 25.18 -21.46 -1.43
N SER A 202 25.55 -21.04 -0.22
CA SER A 202 25.95 -21.91 0.89
C SER A 202 24.82 -22.22 1.90
N ALA A 203 23.76 -21.40 1.96
CA ALA A 203 22.64 -21.58 2.90
C ALA A 203 21.93 -22.95 2.77
N ASP A 204 21.84 -23.73 3.84
CA ASP A 204 21.14 -25.02 3.85
C ASP A 204 19.61 -24.89 3.81
N ALA A 205 18.95 -25.78 3.09
CA ALA A 205 17.49 -25.78 2.93
C ALA A 205 16.71 -25.96 4.25
N VAL A 206 17.36 -26.40 5.34
CA VAL A 206 16.75 -26.58 6.68
C VAL A 206 17.30 -25.56 7.69
N SER A 207 17.87 -24.45 7.22
CA SER A 207 18.47 -23.42 8.06
C SER A 207 17.48 -22.31 8.45
N ALA A 208 17.87 -21.46 9.41
CA ALA A 208 17.16 -20.23 9.73
C ALA A 208 17.03 -19.29 8.51
N TRP A 209 18.05 -19.23 7.64
CA TRP A 209 18.00 -18.53 6.34
C TRP A 209 16.89 -19.04 5.43
N ALA A 210 16.67 -20.35 5.38
CA ALA A 210 15.59 -20.95 4.60
C ALA A 210 14.19 -20.63 5.17
N ILE A 211 14.08 -20.45 6.50
CA ILE A 211 12.84 -20.01 7.14
C ILE A 211 12.59 -18.54 6.81
N LEU A 212 13.58 -17.67 6.99
CA LEU A 212 13.52 -16.23 6.70
C LEU A 212 13.15 -15.93 5.24
N LEU A 213 13.90 -16.49 4.28
CA LEU A 213 13.57 -16.33 2.86
C LEU A 213 12.20 -16.92 2.52
N GLY A 214 11.87 -18.07 3.13
CA GLY A 214 10.55 -18.67 3.02
C GLY A 214 9.42 -17.77 3.54
N ASN A 215 9.65 -17.00 4.61
CA ASN A 215 8.67 -16.06 5.14
C ASN A 215 8.46 -14.90 4.16
N ALA A 216 9.53 -14.35 3.58
CA ALA A 216 9.43 -13.28 2.59
C ALA A 216 8.69 -13.73 1.31
N ILE A 217 9.10 -14.86 0.70
CA ILE A 217 8.50 -15.33 -0.56
C ILE A 217 7.03 -15.76 -0.37
N PHE A 218 6.67 -16.37 0.76
CA PHE A 218 5.31 -16.83 1.03
C PHE A 218 4.46 -15.85 1.85
N LEU A 219 4.86 -14.57 1.93
CA LEU A 219 4.07 -13.50 2.55
C LEU A 219 2.74 -13.23 1.79
N PRO A 220 2.68 -13.17 0.45
CA PRO A 220 1.42 -13.10 -0.28
C PRO A 220 0.54 -14.32 0.03
N ALA A 221 -0.79 -14.21 -0.08
CA ALA A 221 -1.71 -15.32 0.19
C ALA A 221 -1.99 -16.26 -1.00
N THR A 222 -1.51 -15.93 -2.20
CA THR A 222 -1.76 -16.68 -3.45
C THR A 222 -1.14 -18.08 -3.45
N ASN A 223 -1.76 -19.04 -4.15
CA ASN A 223 -1.21 -20.40 -4.28
C ASN A 223 -1.55 -20.98 -5.67
N PRO A 224 -0.56 -21.16 -6.57
CA PRO A 224 0.87 -20.88 -6.38
C PRO A 224 1.18 -19.40 -6.12
N VAL A 225 2.34 -19.13 -5.51
CA VAL A 225 2.94 -17.80 -5.52
C VAL A 225 3.72 -17.63 -6.82
N HIS A 226 3.40 -16.62 -7.61
CA HIS A 226 4.16 -16.30 -8.81
C HIS A 226 5.28 -15.30 -8.49
N VAL A 227 6.52 -15.69 -8.79
CA VAL A 227 7.74 -14.93 -8.50
C VAL A 227 8.44 -14.54 -9.80
N LEU A 228 8.70 -13.24 -9.98
CA LEU A 228 9.60 -12.75 -11.03
C LEU A 228 11.01 -12.66 -10.45
N ALA A 229 11.93 -13.51 -10.89
CA ALA A 229 13.29 -13.60 -10.36
C ALA A 229 14.29 -12.87 -11.26
N TYR A 230 14.77 -11.70 -10.84
CA TYR A 230 15.85 -10.98 -11.53
C TYR A 230 17.20 -11.63 -11.24
N THR A 231 17.89 -12.05 -12.31
CA THR A 231 19.08 -12.92 -12.25
C THR A 231 20.26 -12.41 -13.09
N ARG A 232 20.19 -11.19 -13.63
CA ARG A 232 21.26 -10.63 -14.48
C ARG A 232 22.47 -10.25 -13.63
N GLY A 233 23.43 -11.16 -13.55
CA GLY A 233 24.64 -11.01 -12.73
C GLY A 233 24.76 -12.08 -11.64
N ALA A 234 23.69 -12.84 -11.36
CA ALA A 234 23.73 -13.94 -10.42
C ALA A 234 24.37 -15.20 -11.03
N THR A 235 25.19 -15.93 -10.27
CA THR A 235 25.62 -17.28 -10.69
C THR A 235 24.48 -18.28 -10.76
N THR A 236 24.52 -19.19 -11.75
CA THR A 236 23.58 -20.31 -11.86
C THR A 236 23.55 -21.21 -10.62
N ALA A 237 24.66 -21.27 -9.86
CA ALA A 237 24.73 -22.01 -8.60
C ALA A 237 23.85 -21.37 -7.52
N ALA A 238 24.02 -20.06 -7.27
CA ALA A 238 23.21 -19.30 -6.33
C ALA A 238 21.72 -19.35 -6.70
N VAL A 239 21.36 -19.14 -7.98
CA VAL A 239 19.97 -19.23 -8.46
C VAL A 239 19.36 -20.60 -8.19
N ASN A 240 20.05 -21.69 -8.54
CA ASN A 240 19.56 -23.05 -8.28
C ASN A 240 19.40 -23.35 -6.77
N ARG A 241 20.32 -22.83 -5.94
CA ARG A 241 20.28 -23.04 -4.49
C ARG A 241 19.14 -22.27 -3.83
N VAL A 242 18.94 -21.01 -4.20
CA VAL A 242 17.77 -20.20 -3.81
C VAL A 242 16.47 -20.89 -4.21
N ASN A 243 16.35 -21.37 -5.45
CA ASN A 243 15.16 -22.11 -5.90
C ASN A 243 14.92 -23.39 -5.07
N THR A 244 15.99 -24.08 -4.67
CA THR A 244 15.90 -25.26 -3.77
C THR A 244 15.42 -24.88 -2.37
N VAL A 245 15.93 -23.77 -1.81
CA VAL A 245 15.51 -23.23 -0.52
C VAL A 245 14.04 -22.83 -0.52
N ILE A 246 13.59 -22.11 -1.56
CA ILE A 246 12.19 -21.68 -1.70
C ILE A 246 11.27 -22.90 -1.90
N GLY A 247 11.69 -23.89 -2.70
CA GLY A 247 10.93 -25.14 -2.89
C GLY A 247 10.68 -25.88 -1.58
N TRP A 248 11.72 -26.08 -0.77
CA TRP A 248 11.59 -26.66 0.57
C TRP A 248 10.69 -25.81 1.48
N ALA A 249 10.85 -24.48 1.44
CA ALA A 249 10.05 -23.55 2.22
C ALA A 249 8.55 -23.62 1.87
N GLY A 250 8.23 -23.86 0.61
CA GLY A 250 6.87 -24.12 0.12
C GLY A 250 6.33 -25.46 0.59
N GLU A 251 7.10 -26.55 0.45
CA GLU A 251 6.75 -27.88 0.95
C GLU A 251 6.39 -27.85 2.45
N LYS A 252 7.16 -27.14 3.28
CA LYS A 252 6.88 -26.98 4.72
C LYS A 252 5.62 -26.19 5.03
N ARG A 253 5.21 -25.28 4.14
CA ARG A 253 3.99 -24.45 4.27
C ARG A 253 2.78 -25.07 3.57
N GLY A 254 2.94 -26.19 2.85
CA GLY A 254 1.89 -26.78 2.01
C GLY A 254 1.52 -25.91 0.80
N ARG A 255 2.45 -25.11 0.30
CA ARG A 255 2.25 -24.11 -0.77
C ARG A 255 3.24 -24.32 -1.91
N THR A 256 2.83 -23.92 -3.11
CA THR A 256 3.66 -24.02 -4.32
C THR A 256 4.13 -22.64 -4.78
N VAL A 257 5.22 -22.62 -5.54
CA VAL A 257 5.82 -21.43 -6.13
C VAL A 257 6.05 -21.66 -7.62
N GLU A 258 5.83 -20.64 -8.43
CA GLU A 258 6.20 -20.63 -9.85
C GLU A 258 7.17 -19.47 -10.09
N ILE A 259 8.41 -19.79 -10.46
CA ILE A 259 9.49 -18.81 -10.59
C ILE A 259 9.78 -18.57 -12.08
N THR A 260 9.65 -17.32 -12.52
CA THR A 260 9.97 -16.88 -13.88
C THR A 260 11.21 -15.98 -13.87
N GLU A 261 12.27 -16.37 -14.60
CA GLU A 261 13.51 -15.60 -14.64
C GLU A 261 13.40 -14.33 -15.53
N ALA A 262 13.77 -13.18 -14.97
CA ALA A 262 14.03 -11.92 -15.68
C ALA A 262 15.55 -11.74 -15.86
N LYS A 263 16.03 -11.94 -17.09
CA LYS A 263 17.48 -11.90 -17.44
C LYS A 263 17.95 -10.55 -17.97
N THR A 264 17.04 -9.58 -18.11
CA THR A 264 17.32 -8.21 -18.53
C THR A 264 16.57 -7.25 -17.64
N VAL A 265 17.08 -6.01 -17.54
CA VAL A 265 16.44 -4.92 -16.77
C VAL A 265 15.03 -4.67 -17.30
N ASP A 266 14.90 -4.58 -18.62
CA ASP A 266 13.62 -4.43 -19.34
C ASP A 266 12.62 -5.57 -19.08
N SER A 267 13.10 -6.79 -18.79
CA SER A 267 12.20 -7.91 -18.48
C SER A 267 11.45 -7.71 -17.16
N VAL A 268 11.96 -6.86 -16.25
CA VAL A 268 11.25 -6.50 -15.03
C VAL A 268 10.20 -5.44 -15.34
N THR A 269 10.57 -4.33 -16.00
CA THR A 269 9.62 -3.26 -16.34
C THR A 269 8.49 -3.70 -17.27
N GLN A 270 8.72 -4.69 -18.14
CA GLN A 270 7.71 -5.19 -19.08
C GLN A 270 6.81 -6.30 -18.51
N LYS A 271 7.17 -6.92 -17.38
CA LYS A 271 6.45 -8.10 -16.85
C LYS A 271 5.98 -7.97 -15.41
N LEU A 272 6.58 -7.10 -14.61
CA LEU A 272 6.23 -6.98 -13.20
C LEU A 272 4.88 -6.26 -13.06
N ASN A 273 3.83 -7.06 -12.90
CA ASN A 273 2.46 -6.63 -12.62
C ASN A 273 1.91 -7.49 -11.48
N ILE A 274 1.06 -6.92 -10.63
CA ILE A 274 0.55 -7.60 -9.42
C ILE A 274 -0.40 -8.77 -9.72
N ASP A 275 -1.11 -8.73 -10.86
CA ASP A 275 -1.98 -9.85 -11.29
C ASP A 275 -1.16 -11.09 -11.66
N ASP A 276 0.00 -10.89 -12.30
CA ASP A 276 0.85 -11.96 -12.85
C ASP A 276 1.90 -12.44 -11.85
N PHE A 277 2.40 -11.55 -10.99
CA PHE A 277 3.46 -11.83 -10.00
C PHE A 277 3.11 -11.18 -8.66
N GLN A 278 3.36 -11.89 -7.56
CA GLN A 278 3.17 -11.35 -6.21
C GLN A 278 4.50 -11.05 -5.52
N VAL A 279 5.61 -11.55 -6.08
CA VAL A 279 6.97 -11.33 -5.56
C VAL A 279 7.91 -10.95 -6.69
N LEU A 280 8.68 -9.87 -6.50
CA LEU A 280 9.92 -9.61 -7.23
C LEU A 280 11.08 -10.13 -6.38
N LEU A 281 11.80 -11.14 -6.86
CA LEU A 281 13.01 -11.65 -6.21
C LEU A 281 14.24 -11.16 -6.97
N ILE A 282 14.99 -10.24 -6.37
CA ILE A 282 16.29 -9.80 -6.86
C ILE A 282 17.33 -10.69 -6.20
N HIS A 283 17.96 -11.55 -7.00
CA HIS A 283 19.10 -12.34 -6.53
C HIS A 283 20.30 -11.43 -6.29
N ASP A 284 21.22 -11.92 -5.47
CA ASP A 284 22.58 -11.40 -5.39
C ASP A 284 23.26 -11.44 -6.77
N LEU A 285 24.00 -10.38 -7.10
CA LEU A 285 24.51 -10.09 -8.44
C LEU A 285 26.05 -10.21 -8.50
N ASP A 286 26.58 -11.31 -7.96
CA ASP A 286 28.01 -11.58 -7.76
C ASP A 286 28.92 -11.46 -9.01
N ARG A 287 28.33 -11.47 -10.22
CA ARG A 287 28.97 -11.33 -11.54
C ARG A 287 28.46 -10.14 -12.35
N ALA A 288 27.76 -9.18 -11.74
CA ALA A 288 27.43 -7.92 -12.40
C ALA A 288 28.71 -7.13 -12.76
N SER A 289 28.61 -6.25 -13.76
CA SER A 289 29.65 -5.26 -14.01
C SER A 289 29.51 -4.11 -12.99
N PRO A 290 30.60 -3.44 -12.59
CA PRO A 290 30.50 -2.26 -11.74
C PRO A 290 29.51 -1.21 -12.29
N GLY A 291 28.56 -0.79 -11.47
CA GLY A 291 27.45 0.11 -11.78
C GLY A 291 26.22 -0.52 -12.46
N ASP A 292 26.27 -1.79 -12.89
CA ASP A 292 25.08 -2.49 -13.43
C ASP A 292 23.92 -2.59 -12.41
N PRO A 293 24.15 -2.87 -11.11
CA PRO A 293 23.06 -2.98 -10.11
C PRO A 293 22.33 -1.64 -9.90
N ALA A 294 23.07 -0.55 -9.71
CA ALA A 294 22.52 0.80 -9.56
C ALA A 294 21.76 1.27 -10.83
N ALA A 295 22.31 0.99 -12.02
CA ALA A 295 21.67 1.34 -13.29
C ALA A 295 20.36 0.55 -13.53
N ALA A 296 20.30 -0.71 -13.11
CA ALA A 296 19.07 -1.51 -13.16
C ALA A 296 17.97 -0.88 -12.29
N ALA A 297 18.28 -0.56 -11.02
CA ALA A 297 17.33 0.05 -10.10
C ALA A 297 16.87 1.44 -10.56
N THR A 298 17.80 2.27 -11.05
CA THR A 298 17.48 3.59 -11.62
C THR A 298 16.48 3.47 -12.78
N THR A 299 16.61 2.42 -13.60
CA THR A 299 15.67 2.16 -14.70
C THR A 299 14.28 1.81 -14.16
N TRP A 300 14.20 0.94 -13.15
CA TRP A 300 12.93 0.55 -12.53
C TRP A 300 12.23 1.71 -11.83
N GLU A 301 12.97 2.55 -11.11
CA GLU A 301 12.40 3.73 -10.44
C GLU A 301 12.00 4.84 -11.43
N SER A 302 12.73 5.00 -12.55
CA SER A 302 12.34 5.94 -13.60
C SER A 302 10.99 5.60 -14.27
N SER A 303 10.55 4.34 -14.15
CA SER A 303 9.24 3.85 -14.58
C SER A 303 8.29 3.57 -13.40
N SER A 304 8.62 4.01 -12.19
CA SER A 304 7.91 3.76 -10.93
C SER A 304 7.63 2.28 -10.63
N THR A 305 8.37 1.35 -11.27
CA THR A 305 8.04 -0.08 -11.31
C THR A 305 8.06 -0.72 -9.92
N LEU A 306 9.07 -0.44 -9.09
CA LEU A 306 9.16 -1.03 -7.75
C LEU A 306 8.14 -0.39 -6.80
N THR A 307 8.07 0.95 -6.79
CA THR A 307 7.15 1.70 -5.95
C THR A 307 5.67 1.34 -6.24
N SER A 308 5.24 1.33 -7.51
CA SER A 308 3.87 0.94 -7.88
C SER A 308 3.59 -0.53 -7.62
N PHE A 309 4.54 -1.43 -7.86
CA PHE A 309 4.38 -2.86 -7.54
C PHE A 309 4.21 -3.10 -6.04
N ALA A 310 5.03 -2.44 -5.20
CA ALA A 310 4.94 -2.58 -3.76
C ALA A 310 3.66 -1.95 -3.20
N ARG A 311 3.27 -0.74 -3.62
CA ARG A 311 1.96 -0.15 -3.24
C ARG A 311 0.77 -0.98 -3.72
N ALA A 312 0.92 -1.75 -4.80
CA ALA A 312 -0.06 -2.75 -5.22
C ALA A 312 -0.16 -3.97 -4.28
N GLY A 313 0.57 -4.02 -3.16
CA GLY A 313 0.64 -5.16 -2.25
C GLY A 313 1.68 -6.21 -2.65
N GLY A 314 2.56 -5.88 -3.60
CA GLY A 314 3.66 -6.74 -4.03
C GLY A 314 4.78 -6.82 -2.99
N VAL A 315 5.54 -7.91 -3.04
CA VAL A 315 6.70 -8.14 -2.18
C VAL A 315 8.00 -8.06 -2.98
N VAL A 316 8.89 -7.15 -2.61
CA VAL A 316 10.24 -7.04 -3.18
C VAL A 316 11.23 -7.70 -2.22
N VAL A 317 11.91 -8.75 -2.67
CA VAL A 317 12.96 -9.43 -1.89
C VAL A 317 14.30 -9.19 -2.57
N VAL A 318 15.27 -8.62 -1.84
CA VAL A 318 16.65 -8.43 -2.31
C VAL A 318 17.56 -9.35 -1.49
N LEU A 319 18.31 -10.19 -2.21
CA LEU A 319 19.36 -11.02 -1.64
C LEU A 319 20.71 -10.38 -1.90
N ASP A 320 21.58 -10.44 -0.90
CA ASP A 320 22.86 -9.75 -0.89
C ASP A 320 23.88 -10.64 -0.16
N GLY A 321 24.67 -11.41 -0.89
CA GLY A 321 25.85 -12.06 -0.32
C GLY A 321 26.97 -11.03 -0.31
N GLY A 322 27.71 -10.92 0.79
CA GLY A 322 28.81 -9.95 0.93
C GLY A 322 30.03 -10.19 0.02
N ASP A 323 29.88 -10.94 -1.08
CA ASP A 323 30.90 -11.22 -2.07
C ASP A 323 30.74 -10.37 -3.36
N GLY A 324 31.25 -10.86 -4.49
CA GLY A 324 31.00 -10.23 -5.79
C GLY A 324 31.56 -8.81 -5.92
N VAL A 325 30.71 -7.89 -6.39
CA VAL A 325 31.03 -6.46 -6.55
C VAL A 325 30.70 -5.61 -5.30
N GLN A 326 29.96 -6.15 -4.33
CA GLN A 326 29.46 -5.41 -3.15
C GLN A 326 28.66 -4.13 -3.47
N GLU A 327 28.06 -4.03 -4.66
CA GLU A 327 27.26 -2.86 -5.12
C GLU A 327 25.75 -3.05 -4.92
N MET A 328 25.31 -4.11 -4.24
CA MET A 328 23.89 -4.35 -3.97
C MET A 328 23.29 -3.27 -3.07
N HIS A 329 24.08 -2.64 -2.20
CA HIS A 329 23.68 -1.42 -1.49
C HIS A 329 23.39 -0.24 -2.45
N GLU A 330 24.11 -0.11 -3.57
CA GLU A 330 23.82 0.91 -4.59
C GLU A 330 22.49 0.63 -5.31
N LEU A 331 22.18 -0.63 -5.59
CA LEU A 331 20.88 -1.07 -6.13
C LEU A 331 19.74 -0.72 -5.16
N ILE A 332 19.93 -0.98 -3.85
CA ILE A 332 18.93 -0.70 -2.82
C ILE A 332 18.65 0.81 -2.71
N ASN A 333 19.70 1.64 -2.74
CA ASN A 333 19.59 3.10 -2.71
C ASN A 333 18.97 3.67 -3.98
N ALA A 334 19.48 3.28 -5.16
CA ALA A 334 18.95 3.74 -6.45
C ALA A 334 17.54 3.22 -6.75
N GLY A 335 17.11 2.17 -6.03
CA GLY A 335 15.75 1.62 -6.04
C GLY A 335 14.81 2.21 -5.00
N ASN A 336 15.24 3.19 -4.19
CA ASN A 336 14.47 3.81 -3.11
C ASN A 336 13.84 2.82 -2.11
N LEU A 337 14.44 1.64 -1.95
CA LEU A 337 13.79 0.49 -1.32
C LEU A 337 13.60 0.66 0.19
N LEU A 338 14.55 1.32 0.88
CA LEU A 338 14.40 1.69 2.29
C LEU A 338 13.54 2.94 2.50
N ASP A 339 13.69 3.96 1.65
CA ASP A 339 13.05 5.26 1.86
C ASP A 339 12.89 6.05 0.54
N PRO A 340 11.65 6.22 0.05
CA PRO A 340 11.33 7.03 -1.13
C PRO A 340 11.62 8.52 -0.99
N SER A 341 11.85 9.01 0.24
CA SER A 341 12.28 10.39 0.50
C SER A 341 13.80 10.57 0.46
N GLY A 342 14.58 9.48 0.33
CA GLY A 342 16.04 9.51 0.18
C GLY A 342 16.81 10.00 1.42
N ASN A 343 16.18 10.03 2.60
CA ASN A 343 16.82 10.43 3.84
C ASN A 343 17.56 9.27 4.52
N THR A 344 17.12 8.03 4.29
CA THR A 344 17.87 6.83 4.69
C THR A 344 18.57 6.17 3.50
N SER A 345 19.74 5.59 3.76
CA SER A 345 20.56 4.90 2.76
C SER A 345 21.41 3.81 3.40
N ILE A 346 21.89 2.88 2.56
CA ILE A 346 22.92 1.90 2.91
C ILE A 346 24.23 2.39 2.30
N THR A 347 25.22 2.71 3.13
CA THR A 347 26.52 3.24 2.69
C THR A 347 27.56 2.16 2.37
N GLY A 348 27.25 0.89 2.65
CA GLY A 348 28.13 -0.25 2.40
C GLY A 348 27.66 -1.54 3.09
N GLN A 349 28.52 -2.55 3.06
CA GLN A 349 28.38 -3.78 3.82
C GLN A 349 29.62 -4.04 4.68
N THR A 350 29.40 -4.56 5.88
CA THR A 350 30.45 -5.16 6.70
C THR A 350 30.29 -6.69 6.69
N ASP A 351 31.33 -7.42 6.26
CA ASP A 351 31.37 -8.89 6.28
C ASP A 351 31.41 -9.41 7.73
N MET A 352 30.49 -10.33 8.04
CA MET A 352 30.37 -11.00 9.35
C MET A 352 30.31 -12.53 9.21
N THR A 353 30.94 -13.08 8.17
CA THR A 353 31.06 -14.52 7.90
C THR A 353 31.36 -15.36 9.16
N ASP A 354 30.65 -16.49 9.30
CA ASP A 354 30.65 -17.37 10.48
C ASP A 354 30.21 -16.70 11.82
N GLY A 355 29.91 -15.40 11.84
CA GLY A 355 29.39 -14.65 12.97
C GLY A 355 28.03 -15.16 13.46
N PHE A 356 27.62 -14.70 14.64
CA PHE A 356 26.28 -14.98 15.15
C PHE A 356 25.29 -13.95 14.61
N VAL A 357 24.08 -14.39 14.33
CA VAL A 357 22.95 -13.57 13.88
C VAL A 357 21.80 -13.80 14.86
N TRP A 358 21.23 -12.70 15.34
CA TRP A 358 20.11 -12.67 16.29
C TRP A 358 18.83 -12.22 15.59
N ASN A 359 17.67 -12.62 16.11
CA ASN A 359 16.35 -12.33 15.56
C ASN A 359 15.63 -11.34 16.47
N ASN A 360 15.92 -10.06 16.26
CA ASN A 360 15.44 -8.97 17.11
C ASN A 360 13.95 -8.63 16.89
N ALA A 361 13.30 -9.22 15.87
CA ALA A 361 11.86 -9.07 15.64
C ALA A 361 11.14 -10.43 15.42
N PRO A 362 11.08 -11.32 16.43
CA PRO A 362 10.48 -12.66 16.27
C PRO A 362 8.95 -12.62 16.09
N ALA A 363 8.33 -11.46 16.33
CA ALA A 363 6.91 -11.18 16.07
C ALA A 363 6.65 -10.56 14.68
N ASP A 364 7.70 -10.14 13.96
CA ASP A 364 7.58 -9.69 12.58
C ASP A 364 7.32 -10.89 11.64
N VAL A 365 6.64 -10.63 10.52
CA VAL A 365 6.28 -11.65 9.54
C VAL A 365 7.49 -12.35 8.91
N LEU A 366 8.65 -11.69 8.82
CA LEU A 366 9.90 -12.31 8.38
C LEU A 366 10.61 -13.06 9.51
N GLY A 367 10.59 -12.52 10.74
CA GLY A 367 11.26 -13.11 11.90
C GLY A 367 10.55 -14.34 12.50
N VAL A 368 9.27 -14.56 12.18
CA VAL A 368 8.47 -15.64 12.78
C VAL A 368 9.07 -17.04 12.51
N ASN A 369 9.29 -17.81 13.59
CA ASN A 369 9.97 -19.12 13.60
C ASN A 369 11.43 -19.13 13.12
N VAL A 370 12.08 -17.97 12.92
CA VAL A 370 13.53 -17.92 12.67
C VAL A 370 14.24 -18.11 14.02
N PHE A 371 14.87 -19.28 14.20
CA PHE A 371 15.56 -19.61 15.44
C PHE A 371 16.83 -18.78 15.64
N GLU A 372 17.05 -18.31 16.87
CA GLU A 372 18.19 -17.49 17.26
C GLU A 372 18.92 -18.00 18.52
N PRO A 373 20.18 -17.59 18.75
CA PRO A 373 21.09 -17.08 17.71
C PRO A 373 21.50 -18.22 16.77
N PHE A 374 21.82 -17.89 15.52
CA PHE A 374 22.32 -18.83 14.52
C PHE A 374 23.57 -18.30 13.85
N ARG A 375 24.23 -19.12 13.00
CA ARG A 375 25.44 -18.68 12.29
C ARG A 375 25.15 -18.08 10.92
N GLY A 376 25.93 -17.08 10.58
CA GLY A 376 26.12 -16.62 9.21
C GLY A 376 26.59 -17.73 8.28
N THR A 377 26.35 -17.53 6.99
CA THR A 377 26.88 -18.31 5.87
C THR A 377 28.30 -17.84 5.52
N SER A 378 28.87 -18.36 4.42
CA SER A 378 30.24 -18.03 4.00
C SER A 378 30.46 -16.58 3.56
N HIS A 379 29.38 -15.81 3.32
CA HIS A 379 29.40 -14.37 3.03
C HIS A 379 28.14 -13.69 3.60
N THR A 380 27.83 -13.91 4.89
CA THR A 380 26.82 -13.09 5.60
C THR A 380 27.42 -11.74 5.96
N CYS A 381 26.62 -10.69 5.84
CA CYS A 381 27.02 -9.31 6.06
C CYS A 381 26.03 -8.57 6.97
N THR A 382 26.42 -7.37 7.40
CA THR A 382 25.50 -6.35 7.90
C THR A 382 25.41 -5.21 6.89
N PHE A 383 24.29 -4.50 6.86
CA PHE A 383 24.10 -3.28 6.09
C PHE A 383 24.58 -2.07 6.92
N ASP A 384 25.59 -1.35 6.42
CA ASP A 384 26.03 -0.10 7.03
C ASP A 384 25.01 0.99 6.69
N THR A 385 24.04 1.28 7.57
CA THR A 385 22.93 2.20 7.31
C THR A 385 22.76 3.29 8.36
N ASN A 386 22.26 4.46 7.93
CA ASN A 386 21.79 5.52 8.83
C ASN A 386 20.31 5.37 9.23
N ALA A 387 19.61 4.34 8.73
CA ALA A 387 18.24 4.05 9.10
C ALA A 387 18.13 3.66 10.57
N THR A 388 16.97 3.93 11.16
CA THR A 388 16.61 3.50 12.52
C THR A 388 15.24 2.83 12.48
N PRO A 389 14.98 1.76 13.25
CA PRO A 389 13.68 1.12 13.27
C PRO A 389 12.53 2.09 13.56
N SER A 390 11.43 1.92 12.83
CA SER A 390 10.21 2.71 12.88
C SER A 390 8.98 1.78 12.90
N SER A 391 7.77 2.34 12.75
CA SER A 391 6.55 1.54 12.58
C SER A 391 6.46 0.81 11.25
N ASP A 392 7.20 1.27 10.23
CA ASP A 392 7.18 0.78 8.86
C ASP A 392 8.50 0.13 8.42
N LEU A 393 9.60 0.30 9.18
CA LEU A 393 10.92 -0.26 8.90
C LEU A 393 11.47 -0.97 10.14
N ILE A 394 11.72 -2.28 10.02
CA ILE A 394 12.07 -3.19 11.11
C ILE A 394 13.41 -3.85 10.80
N PHE A 395 14.35 -3.78 11.75
CA PHE A 395 15.56 -4.60 11.72
C PHE A 395 15.22 -5.98 12.29
N VAL A 396 14.95 -6.94 11.41
CA VAL A 396 14.48 -8.27 11.78
C VAL A 396 15.63 -9.10 12.34
N LEU A 397 16.78 -9.05 11.68
CA LEU A 397 18.00 -9.72 12.11
C LEU A 397 19.15 -8.72 12.26
N SER A 398 20.08 -8.94 13.19
CA SER A 398 21.30 -8.14 13.36
C SER A 398 22.49 -8.96 13.90
N ASP A 399 23.65 -8.32 13.99
CA ASP A 399 24.91 -8.84 14.55
C ASP A 399 25.10 -8.61 16.07
N ASP A 400 24.04 -8.20 16.78
CA ASP A 400 23.99 -8.10 18.25
C ASP A 400 22.62 -8.55 18.79
N GLU A 401 22.62 -9.07 20.02
CA GLU A 401 21.48 -9.53 20.83
C GLU A 401 20.67 -8.35 21.43
N GLU A 402 21.31 -7.19 21.61
CA GLU A 402 20.72 -6.04 22.30
C GLU A 402 19.63 -5.30 21.48
N ASN A 403 18.41 -5.85 21.39
CA ASN A 403 17.17 -5.13 21.02
C ASN A 403 17.29 -4.16 19.83
N GLY A 404 17.98 -4.53 18.76
CA GLY A 404 18.16 -3.70 17.56
C GLY A 404 19.25 -2.62 17.64
N SER A 405 20.21 -2.73 18.56
CA SER A 405 21.41 -1.86 18.60
C SER A 405 22.51 -2.27 17.61
N GLY A 406 22.55 -3.56 17.24
CA GLY A 406 23.46 -4.11 16.24
C GLY A 406 23.14 -3.66 14.81
N ALA A 407 24.12 -3.79 13.93
CA ALA A 407 23.95 -3.49 12.52
C ALA A 407 23.02 -4.54 11.85
N PRO A 408 22.06 -4.11 11.02
CA PRO A 408 21.03 -4.99 10.50
C PRO A 408 21.58 -5.97 9.45
N VAL A 409 21.23 -7.24 9.61
CA VAL A 409 21.51 -8.35 8.69
C VAL A 409 20.31 -8.64 7.79
N ALA A 410 19.10 -8.41 8.30
CA ALA A 410 17.89 -8.42 7.49
C ALA A 410 16.96 -7.28 7.90
N ILE A 411 16.48 -6.53 6.91
CA ILE A 411 15.57 -5.40 7.07
C ILE A 411 14.24 -5.76 6.43
N HIS A 412 13.15 -5.63 7.17
CA HIS A 412 11.80 -5.67 6.65
C HIS A 412 11.24 -4.25 6.61
N ARG A 413 10.63 -3.86 5.51
CA ARG A 413 9.88 -2.61 5.41
C ARG A 413 8.47 -2.87 4.89
N VAL A 414 7.48 -2.41 5.64
CA VAL A 414 6.06 -2.46 5.29
C VAL A 414 5.72 -1.20 4.51
N ILE A 415 5.21 -1.37 3.29
CA ILE A 415 4.72 -0.28 2.45
C ILE A 415 3.21 -0.20 2.62
N VAL A 416 2.76 0.91 3.20
CA VAL A 416 1.34 1.27 3.22
C VAL A 416 0.88 1.45 1.77
N PRO A 417 -0.32 0.96 1.40
CA PRO A 417 -0.95 1.23 0.12
C PRO A 417 -0.83 2.72 -0.30
#